data_AF-A0A974UCK1-F1
#
_entry.id   AF-A0A974UCK1-F1
#
_cell.length_a   1.000
_cell.length_b   1.000
_cell.length_c   1.000
_cell.angle_alpha   90.00
_cell.angle_beta   90.00
_cell.angle_gamma   90.00
#
_symmetry.space_group_name_H-M   'P 1'
#
loop_
_entity.id
_entity.type
_entity.pdbx_description
1 polymer ?
#
loop_
_entity_poly.entity_id
_entity_poly.type
_entity_poly.pdbx_seq_one_letter_code
_entity_poly.pdbx_strand_id
1 'polypeptide(L)'
;MRKTIFLFLIVILSACRPVGVTSTVLPATVTPVPTHTTQPTPSPSPTILPPTPTPTEEPFTVCCPLEDETIESLPLILFNPLVEPYAWGTDFGHPGLDFAYYQRGDRKSIEGIEIYAIMSGRVALILDDFYPYGYTIVIETPLSDLPEELQQLLMAEYVPVPEDLEYQYNCPNVPTPTLTGEYSLYHLYAHQQVRPAFELGEEIVCGQLLGNVGNSGWSSTPHLHLETRMGPSGMEITTMAHYETTASEEQLSNYCLWRSSGYYQIVDPFEIFEAVP
;
A
#
# COMPACT_ATOMS: atom_id res chain seq x y z
N MET A 1 -36.85 -47.43 -15.88
CA MET A 1 -35.92 -47.57 -17.02
C MET A 1 -35.99 -46.36 -17.97
N ARG A 2 -35.68 -45.15 -17.51
CA ARG A 2 -35.66 -43.95 -18.39
C ARG A 2 -34.92 -42.74 -17.80
N LYS A 3 -33.90 -42.97 -16.96
CA LYS A 3 -33.07 -41.91 -16.36
C LYS A 3 -31.57 -42.21 -16.35
N THR A 4 -31.16 -43.38 -16.85
CA THR A 4 -29.76 -43.81 -16.94
C THR A 4 -29.08 -43.52 -18.29
N ILE A 5 -29.75 -42.78 -19.19
CA ILE A 5 -29.26 -42.50 -20.55
C ILE A 5 -28.61 -41.10 -20.67
N PHE A 6 -28.66 -40.28 -19.61
CA PHE A 6 -28.10 -38.91 -19.66
C PHE A 6 -26.65 -38.80 -19.15
N LEU A 7 -26.01 -39.91 -18.76
CA LEU A 7 -24.65 -39.92 -18.20
C LEU A 7 -23.57 -40.39 -19.21
N PHE A 8 -23.90 -40.54 -20.49
CA PHE A 8 -22.98 -41.02 -21.53
C PHE A 8 -22.63 -39.99 -22.62
N LEU A 9 -23.10 -38.75 -22.49
CA LEU A 9 -22.95 -37.71 -23.53
C LEU A 9 -22.05 -36.52 -23.16
N ILE A 10 -21.28 -36.60 -22.06
CA ILE A 10 -20.38 -35.51 -21.59
C ILE A 10 -18.90 -35.97 -21.53
N VAL A 11 -18.52 -37.02 -22.28
CA VAL A 11 -17.11 -37.50 -22.36
C VAL A 11 -16.46 -37.22 -23.72
N ILE A 12 -17.11 -36.46 -24.60
CA ILE A 12 -16.60 -36.16 -25.95
C ILE A 12 -16.57 -34.65 -26.18
N LEU A 13 -15.75 -33.93 -25.41
CA LEU A 13 -15.34 -32.58 -25.78
C LEU A 13 -13.83 -32.42 -25.54
N SER A 14 -13.13 -32.30 -26.66
CA SER A 14 -11.94 -31.45 -26.81
C SER A 14 -10.59 -32.00 -26.35
N ALA A 15 -10.12 -33.03 -27.05
CA ALA A 15 -8.69 -33.30 -27.20
C ALA A 15 -8.13 -32.50 -28.40
N CYS A 16 -7.44 -31.39 -28.13
CA CYS A 16 -6.60 -30.71 -29.12
C CYS A 16 -5.16 -30.72 -28.60
N ARG A 17 -4.30 -31.54 -29.22
CA ARG A 17 -2.83 -31.46 -29.04
C ARG A 17 -2.25 -30.69 -30.22
N PRO A 18 -1.33 -29.73 -30.00
CA PRO A 18 -0.59 -29.12 -31.10
C PRO A 18 0.38 -30.13 -31.72
N VAL A 19 0.35 -30.24 -33.05
CA VAL A 19 1.25 -31.04 -33.87
C VAL A 19 2.59 -30.30 -33.95
N GLY A 20 3.66 -30.93 -33.43
CA GLY A 20 5.02 -30.46 -33.63
C GLY A 20 5.43 -30.62 -35.10
N VAL A 21 5.67 -29.50 -35.78
CA VAL A 21 6.25 -29.50 -37.13
C VAL A 21 7.77 -29.65 -36.99
N THR A 22 8.28 -30.84 -37.26
CA THR A 22 9.71 -31.09 -37.41
C THR A 22 10.15 -30.61 -38.80
N SER A 23 10.86 -29.48 -38.87
CA SER A 23 11.52 -29.05 -40.11
C SER A 23 12.75 -29.91 -40.36
N THR A 24 12.68 -30.78 -41.38
CA THR A 24 13.83 -31.47 -41.95
C THR A 24 14.61 -30.49 -42.82
N VAL A 25 15.80 -30.08 -42.37
CA VAL A 25 16.72 -29.27 -43.17
C VAL A 25 17.49 -30.19 -44.11
N LEU A 26 17.32 -29.99 -45.42
CA LEU A 26 18.13 -30.62 -46.45
C LEU A 26 19.51 -29.96 -46.51
N PRO A 27 20.61 -30.72 -46.71
CA PRO A 27 21.93 -30.15 -46.88
C PRO A 27 22.04 -29.42 -48.23
N ALA A 28 22.50 -28.17 -48.19
CA ALA A 28 22.73 -27.36 -49.37
C ALA A 28 24.00 -27.81 -50.12
N THR A 29 23.86 -27.96 -51.44
CA THR A 29 24.93 -28.21 -52.40
C THR A 29 25.98 -27.10 -52.37
N VAL A 30 27.25 -27.48 -52.18
CA VAL A 30 28.39 -26.56 -52.16
C VAL A 30 28.73 -26.13 -53.58
N THR A 31 28.58 -24.84 -53.88
CA THR A 31 29.13 -24.20 -55.09
C THR A 31 30.41 -23.46 -54.68
N PRO A 32 31.55 -23.63 -55.40
CA PRO A 32 32.77 -22.91 -55.06
C PRO A 32 32.64 -21.42 -55.44
N VAL A 33 32.74 -20.55 -54.43
CA VAL A 33 32.79 -19.09 -54.59
C VAL A 33 34.25 -18.69 -54.87
N PRO A 34 34.52 -17.75 -55.81
CA PRO A 34 35.88 -17.32 -56.11
C PRO A 34 36.50 -16.52 -54.96
N THR A 35 37.79 -16.78 -54.71
CA THR A 35 38.62 -16.10 -53.73
C THR A 35 38.81 -14.63 -54.10
N HIS A 36 38.19 -13.72 -53.34
CA HIS A 36 38.53 -12.31 -53.36
C HIS A 36 39.45 -11.99 -52.17
N THR A 37 40.61 -11.41 -52.50
CA THR A 37 41.60 -10.90 -51.56
C THR A 37 40.99 -9.86 -50.63
N THR A 38 41.08 -10.08 -49.31
CA THR A 38 40.59 -9.14 -48.30
C THR A 38 41.51 -7.94 -48.18
N GLN A 39 40.95 -6.75 -48.39
CA GLN A 39 41.56 -5.46 -48.03
C GLN A 39 41.30 -5.21 -46.53
N PRO A 40 42.27 -4.68 -45.75
CA PRO A 40 42.05 -4.43 -44.33
C PRO A 40 40.99 -3.35 -44.11
N THR A 41 39.91 -3.72 -43.42
CA THR A 41 38.83 -2.82 -42.98
C THR A 41 39.34 -1.90 -41.87
N PRO A 42 39.09 -0.58 -41.92
CA PRO A 42 39.41 0.30 -40.81
C PRO A 42 38.56 -0.06 -39.58
N SER A 43 39.21 -0.11 -38.41
CA SER A 43 38.57 -0.38 -37.12
C SER A 43 37.43 0.61 -36.86
N PRO A 44 36.24 0.17 -36.43
CA PRO A 44 35.19 1.09 -36.02
C PRO A 44 35.68 1.91 -34.81
N SER A 45 35.52 3.23 -34.90
CA SER A 45 35.75 4.15 -33.79
C SER A 45 34.70 3.88 -32.69
N PRO A 46 35.04 3.96 -31.39
CA PRO A 46 34.07 3.74 -30.33
C PRO A 46 32.93 4.74 -30.48
N THR A 47 31.72 4.23 -30.68
CA THR A 47 30.50 5.05 -30.66
C THR A 47 30.28 5.45 -29.21
N ILE A 48 30.38 6.74 -28.92
CA ILE A 48 30.05 7.31 -27.61
C ILE A 48 28.55 7.07 -27.41
N LEU A 49 28.20 6.18 -26.48
CA LEU A 49 26.82 6.00 -26.04
C LEU A 49 26.30 7.35 -25.52
N PRO A 50 25.10 7.80 -25.94
CA PRO A 50 24.49 8.97 -25.34
C PRO A 50 24.38 8.76 -23.82
N PRO A 51 24.59 9.82 -23.02
CA PRO A 51 24.42 9.70 -21.57
C PRO A 51 23.01 9.18 -21.29
N THR A 52 22.93 8.11 -20.49
CA THR A 52 21.67 7.67 -19.88
C THR A 52 21.03 8.88 -19.22
N PRO A 53 19.73 9.17 -19.44
CA PRO A 53 19.08 10.28 -18.75
C PRO A 53 19.28 10.09 -17.24
N THR A 54 19.86 11.08 -16.58
CA THR A 54 19.91 11.13 -15.13
C THR A 54 18.46 11.06 -14.63
N PRO A 55 18.12 10.14 -13.70
CA PRO A 55 16.79 10.14 -13.11
C PRO A 55 16.52 11.54 -12.55
N THR A 56 15.45 12.16 -13.03
CA THR A 56 14.98 13.43 -12.47
C THR A 56 14.31 13.06 -11.16
N GLU A 57 14.87 13.50 -10.03
CA GLU A 57 14.22 13.36 -8.73
C GLU A 57 12.86 14.06 -8.83
N GLU A 58 11.78 13.30 -8.64
CA GLU A 58 10.45 13.90 -8.54
C GLU A 58 10.38 14.71 -7.25
N PRO A 59 9.86 15.95 -7.30
CA PRO A 59 9.77 16.77 -6.11
C PRO A 59 8.82 16.12 -5.09
N PHE A 60 9.27 16.06 -3.83
CA PHE A 60 8.41 15.70 -2.71
C PHE A 60 7.13 16.54 -2.75
N THR A 61 5.98 15.87 -2.71
CA THR A 61 4.66 16.48 -2.83
C THR A 61 3.73 15.83 -1.83
N VAL A 62 2.91 16.65 -1.17
CA VAL A 62 1.83 16.20 -0.29
C VAL A 62 0.50 16.68 -0.86
N CYS A 63 -0.47 15.78 -0.95
CA CYS A 63 -1.77 16.02 -1.57
C CYS A 63 -2.88 16.02 -0.53
N CYS A 64 -3.94 16.79 -0.79
CA CYS A 64 -5.13 16.76 0.06
C CYS A 64 -5.82 15.38 -0.05
N PRO A 65 -6.19 14.73 1.06
CA PRO A 65 -6.78 13.40 1.05
C PRO A 65 -8.22 13.33 0.57
N LEU A 66 -8.92 14.46 0.40
CA LEU A 66 -10.36 14.49 0.21
C LEU A 66 -10.79 15.40 -0.95
N GLU A 67 -11.77 14.91 -1.72
CA GLU A 67 -12.49 15.69 -2.72
C GLU A 67 -13.07 16.99 -2.14
N ASP A 68 -13.03 18.08 -2.93
CA ASP A 68 -13.57 19.39 -2.57
C ASP A 68 -12.96 20.04 -1.31
N GLU A 69 -11.86 19.50 -0.77
CA GLU A 69 -11.10 20.08 0.34
C GLU A 69 -9.70 20.54 -0.09
N THR A 70 -9.09 21.37 0.74
CA THR A 70 -7.68 21.76 0.67
C THR A 70 -7.00 21.40 1.98
N ILE A 71 -5.67 21.38 2.01
CA ILE A 71 -4.92 21.16 3.25
C ILE A 71 -5.34 22.17 4.34
N GLU A 72 -5.56 23.42 3.96
CA GLU A 72 -5.98 24.50 4.87
C GLU A 72 -7.41 24.33 5.38
N SER A 73 -8.27 23.59 4.65
CA SER A 73 -9.66 23.39 5.04
C SER A 73 -9.88 22.14 5.90
N LEU A 74 -8.95 21.17 5.90
CA LEU A 74 -9.02 19.94 6.71
C LEU A 74 -9.28 20.19 8.21
N PRO A 75 -8.62 21.17 8.88
CA PRO A 75 -8.92 21.45 10.29
C PRO A 75 -10.37 21.84 10.57
N LEU A 76 -11.11 22.34 9.55
CA LEU A 76 -12.51 22.74 9.69
C LEU A 76 -13.47 21.56 9.67
N ILE A 77 -13.02 20.39 9.24
CA ILE A 77 -13.80 19.14 9.18
C ILE A 77 -13.21 18.04 10.05
N LEU A 78 -12.22 18.37 10.89
CA LEU A 78 -11.67 17.45 11.88
C LEU A 78 -12.72 17.21 12.97
N PHE A 79 -13.29 16.01 12.97
CA PHE A 79 -14.35 15.60 13.90
C PHE A 79 -13.78 14.98 15.17
N ASN A 80 -12.78 14.10 15.02
CA ASN A 80 -12.09 13.44 16.12
C ASN A 80 -10.58 13.61 15.92
N PRO A 81 -9.89 14.35 16.81
CA PRO A 81 -8.46 14.59 16.66
C PRO A 81 -7.65 13.34 17.03
N LEU A 82 -6.36 13.40 16.73
CA LEU A 82 -5.40 12.41 17.19
C LEU A 82 -5.30 12.44 18.72
N VAL A 83 -5.36 11.26 19.32
CA VAL A 83 -5.10 11.04 20.74
C VAL A 83 -4.14 9.88 20.86
N GLU A 84 -2.89 10.17 21.21
CA GLU A 84 -1.88 9.13 21.38
C GLU A 84 -2.26 8.14 22.49
N PRO A 85 -1.90 6.85 22.32
CA PRO A 85 -1.95 5.90 23.42
C PRO A 85 -1.01 6.35 24.53
N TYR A 86 -1.45 6.25 25.78
CA TYR A 86 -0.63 6.69 26.93
C TYR A 86 0.63 5.84 27.13
N ALA A 87 0.66 4.62 26.58
CA ALA A 87 1.78 3.70 26.59
C ALA A 87 1.64 2.66 25.46
N TRP A 88 2.76 2.10 25.04
CA TRP A 88 2.78 0.89 24.21
C TRP A 88 2.11 -0.28 24.93
N GLY A 89 1.65 -1.27 24.17
CA GLY A 89 0.90 -2.43 24.67
C GLY A 89 -0.55 -2.11 25.05
N THR A 90 -1.01 -0.87 24.82
CA THR A 90 -2.36 -0.41 25.12
C THR A 90 -3.10 0.00 23.86
N ASP A 91 -4.42 -0.19 23.87
CA ASP A 91 -5.29 0.16 22.74
C ASP A 91 -6.16 1.39 23.01
N PHE A 92 -5.87 2.13 24.08
CA PHE A 92 -6.55 3.39 24.36
C PHE A 92 -6.02 4.49 23.43
N GLY A 93 -6.83 5.52 23.23
CA GLY A 93 -6.54 6.63 22.33
C GLY A 93 -7.25 6.51 20.98
N HIS A 94 -6.85 7.38 20.07
CA HIS A 94 -7.37 7.54 18.73
C HIS A 94 -6.19 7.85 17.80
N PRO A 95 -5.48 6.83 17.27
CA PRO A 95 -4.18 6.99 16.62
C PRO A 95 -4.31 7.44 15.16
N GLY A 96 -5.15 8.45 14.92
CA GLY A 96 -5.46 8.97 13.59
C GLY A 96 -6.34 10.22 13.67
N LEU A 97 -6.66 10.78 12.51
CA LEU A 97 -7.56 11.90 12.35
C LEU A 97 -8.86 11.43 11.70
N ASP A 98 -10.01 11.77 12.31
CA ASP A 98 -11.31 11.56 11.67
C ASP A 98 -11.77 12.84 11.01
N PHE A 99 -11.84 12.83 9.68
CA PHE A 99 -12.45 13.91 8.91
C PHE A 99 -13.91 13.58 8.62
N ALA A 100 -14.83 14.42 9.09
CA ALA A 100 -16.26 14.20 8.93
C ALA A 100 -17.06 15.51 8.86
N TYR A 101 -18.20 15.47 8.17
CA TYR A 101 -19.22 16.51 8.27
C TYR A 101 -20.61 15.97 7.92
N TYR A 102 -21.64 16.53 8.55
CA TYR A 102 -23.04 16.25 8.21
C TYR A 102 -23.53 17.07 7.02
N GLN A 103 -23.07 18.31 6.86
CA GLN A 103 -23.40 19.14 5.71
C GLN A 103 -22.28 20.12 5.45
N ARG A 104 -21.87 20.25 4.18
CA ARG A 104 -20.84 21.20 3.75
C ARG A 104 -21.15 21.66 2.33
N GLY A 105 -21.34 22.97 2.17
CA GLY A 105 -21.91 23.53 0.94
C GLY A 105 -23.24 22.86 0.60
N ASP A 106 -23.31 22.29 -0.62
CA ASP A 106 -24.48 21.58 -1.12
C ASP A 106 -24.53 20.09 -0.74
N ARG A 107 -23.41 19.49 -0.27
CA ARG A 107 -23.34 18.09 0.14
C ARG A 107 -24.02 17.88 1.50
N LYS A 108 -24.82 16.80 1.62
CA LYS A 108 -25.61 16.42 2.81
C LYS A 108 -24.96 15.33 3.67
N SER A 109 -23.76 14.91 3.32
CA SER A 109 -22.92 13.97 4.04
C SER A 109 -21.52 14.02 3.43
N ILE A 110 -20.50 13.67 4.21
CA ILE A 110 -19.17 13.35 3.68
C ILE A 110 -19.14 11.97 2.98
N GLU A 111 -20.11 11.10 3.27
CA GLU A 111 -20.20 9.77 2.65
C GLU A 111 -20.20 9.86 1.11
N GLY A 112 -19.38 9.03 0.48
CA GLY A 112 -19.23 8.94 -0.97
C GLY A 112 -18.25 9.93 -1.58
N ILE A 113 -17.69 10.89 -0.83
CA ILE A 113 -16.66 11.78 -1.39
C ILE A 113 -15.38 10.98 -1.69
N GLU A 114 -14.64 11.40 -2.71
CA GLU A 114 -13.39 10.71 -3.10
C GLU A 114 -12.29 10.86 -2.04
N ILE A 115 -11.51 9.79 -1.86
CA ILE A 115 -10.31 9.73 -1.02
C ILE A 115 -9.09 9.65 -1.95
N TYR A 116 -8.09 10.49 -1.71
CA TYR A 116 -6.84 10.52 -2.47
C TYR A 116 -5.62 10.18 -1.60
N ALA A 117 -4.59 9.62 -2.23
CA ALA A 117 -3.30 9.39 -1.59
C ALA A 117 -2.65 10.72 -1.22
N ILE A 118 -2.20 10.86 0.03
CA ILE A 118 -1.53 12.09 0.49
C ILE A 118 -0.09 12.15 0.04
N MET A 119 0.54 11.00 -0.24
CA MET A 119 1.93 10.88 -0.68
C MET A 119 2.07 9.72 -1.68
N SER A 120 3.10 9.81 -2.53
CA SER A 120 3.49 8.70 -3.39
C SER A 120 4.12 7.57 -2.59
N GLY A 121 3.97 6.33 -3.04
CA GLY A 121 4.50 5.15 -2.37
C GLY A 121 3.98 3.88 -3.03
N ARG A 122 3.87 2.80 -2.24
CA ARG A 122 3.33 1.52 -2.72
C ARG A 122 2.25 1.00 -1.79
N VAL A 123 1.32 0.21 -2.33
CA VAL A 123 0.28 -0.45 -1.53
C VAL A 123 0.90 -1.52 -0.63
N ALA A 124 0.88 -1.30 0.68
CA ALA A 124 1.44 -2.21 1.68
C ALA A 124 0.41 -3.17 2.26
N LEU A 125 -0.85 -2.74 2.39
CA LEU A 125 -1.91 -3.55 2.95
C LEU A 125 -3.27 -3.16 2.36
N ILE A 126 -4.14 -4.15 2.14
CA ILE A 126 -5.56 -3.96 1.84
C ILE A 126 -6.36 -4.84 2.79
N LEU A 127 -7.33 -4.25 3.47
CA LEU A 127 -8.25 -4.99 4.35
C LEU A 127 -9.64 -5.10 3.72
N ASP A 128 -10.27 -6.25 3.95
CA ASP A 128 -11.72 -6.40 3.80
C ASP A 128 -12.45 -5.72 4.96
N ASP A 129 -13.78 -5.82 5.00
CA ASP A 129 -14.62 -5.22 6.04
C ASP A 129 -14.47 -5.94 7.39
N PHE A 130 -13.33 -5.73 8.04
CA PHE A 130 -12.99 -6.27 9.35
C PHE A 130 -13.00 -5.18 10.41
N TYR A 131 -13.48 -5.51 11.60
CA TYR A 131 -13.42 -4.59 12.73
C TYR A 131 -11.96 -4.39 13.19
N PRO A 132 -11.49 -3.16 13.53
CA PRO A 132 -12.26 -1.91 13.51
C PRO A 132 -12.18 -1.15 12.18
N TYR A 133 -11.15 -1.38 11.37
CA TYR A 133 -10.81 -0.47 10.26
C TYR A 133 -11.77 -0.53 9.05
N GLY A 134 -12.49 -1.64 8.89
CA GLY A 134 -13.31 -1.89 7.71
C GLY A 134 -12.46 -1.95 6.44
N TYR A 135 -13.07 -1.64 5.29
CA TYR A 135 -12.34 -1.54 4.04
C TYR A 135 -11.26 -0.47 4.12
N THR A 136 -10.02 -0.90 3.94
CA THR A 136 -8.84 -0.07 4.21
C THR A 136 -7.75 -0.33 3.19
N ILE A 137 -6.98 0.71 2.89
CA ILE A 137 -5.69 0.61 2.20
C ILE A 137 -4.61 1.28 3.05
N VAL A 138 -3.41 0.69 3.07
CA VAL A 138 -2.22 1.29 3.65
C VAL A 138 -1.19 1.50 2.55
N ILE A 139 -0.66 2.72 2.46
CA ILE A 139 0.40 3.10 1.53
C ILE A 139 1.71 3.26 2.29
N GLU A 140 2.77 2.63 1.81
CA GLU A 140 4.13 2.74 2.35
C GLU A 140 4.98 3.66 1.47
N THR A 141 5.63 4.64 2.08
CA THR A 141 6.62 5.52 1.46
C THR A 141 7.96 5.36 2.18
N PRO A 142 9.03 4.90 1.50
CA PRO A 142 10.36 4.83 2.09
C PRO A 142 10.80 6.17 2.67
N LEU A 143 11.36 6.16 3.89
CA LEU A 143 11.86 7.37 4.54
C LEU A 143 12.96 8.03 3.69
N SER A 144 13.75 7.22 2.98
CA SER A 144 14.80 7.68 2.06
C SER A 144 14.28 8.57 0.94
N ASP A 145 12.99 8.48 0.62
CA ASP A 145 12.37 9.21 -0.48
C ASP A 145 11.84 10.59 -0.03
N LEU A 146 11.94 10.89 1.28
CA LEU A 146 11.50 12.16 1.86
C LEU A 146 12.63 13.20 1.87
N PRO A 147 12.31 14.51 1.97
CA PRO A 147 13.31 15.55 2.19
C PRO A 147 14.13 15.30 3.47
N GLU A 148 15.43 15.57 3.43
CA GLU A 148 16.37 15.28 4.54
C GLU A 148 15.94 15.91 5.88
N GLU A 149 15.35 17.11 5.84
CA GLU A 149 14.82 17.80 7.03
C GLU A 149 13.66 17.03 7.67
N LEU A 150 12.73 16.53 6.86
CA LEU A 150 11.61 15.71 7.34
C LEU A 150 12.09 14.36 7.87
N GLN A 151 13.10 13.75 7.22
CA GLN A 151 13.72 12.53 7.74
C GLN A 151 14.31 12.74 9.14
N GLN A 152 15.04 13.84 9.34
CA GLN A 152 15.65 14.19 10.63
C GLN A 152 14.61 14.46 11.71
N LEU A 153 13.53 15.16 11.37
CA LEU A 153 12.41 15.44 12.28
C LEU A 153 11.79 14.12 12.78
N LEU A 154 11.36 13.26 11.85
CA LEU A 154 10.70 11.99 12.18
C LEU A 154 11.62 11.05 12.96
N MET A 155 12.89 10.95 12.57
CA MET A 155 13.87 10.10 13.28
C MET A 155 14.22 10.62 14.67
N ALA A 156 14.08 11.92 14.95
CA ALA A 156 14.34 12.48 16.26
C ALA A 156 13.28 12.07 17.29
N GLU A 157 12.06 11.79 16.83
CA GLU A 157 10.93 11.38 17.67
C GLU A 157 10.80 9.86 17.80
N TYR A 158 11.37 9.09 16.87
CA TYR A 158 11.31 7.64 16.90
C TYR A 158 12.04 7.03 18.11
N VAL A 159 11.31 6.28 18.95
CA VAL A 159 11.86 5.68 20.19
C VAL A 159 12.00 4.16 20.07
N PRO A 160 13.11 3.53 20.51
CA PRO A 160 13.22 2.07 20.49
C PRO A 160 12.14 1.37 21.31
N VAL A 161 11.56 0.30 20.76
CA VAL A 161 10.56 -0.55 21.44
C VAL A 161 11.22 -1.32 22.60
N PRO A 162 10.58 -1.47 23.78
CA PRO A 162 11.13 -2.17 24.92
C PRO A 162 11.09 -3.68 24.66
N GLU A 163 12.10 -4.40 25.15
CA GLU A 163 12.17 -5.85 24.98
C GLU A 163 11.06 -6.60 25.75
N ASP A 164 10.58 -6.03 26.85
CA ASP A 164 9.61 -6.60 27.79
C ASP A 164 8.23 -5.93 27.71
N LEU A 165 7.77 -5.64 26.50
CA LEU A 165 6.45 -5.03 26.30
C LEU A 165 5.31 -5.97 26.73
N GLU A 166 4.49 -5.52 27.67
CA GLU A 166 3.26 -6.21 28.09
C GLU A 166 2.02 -5.62 27.42
N TYR A 167 1.21 -6.49 26.79
CA TYR A 167 -0.07 -6.10 26.21
C TYR A 167 -1.20 -6.18 27.25
N GLN A 168 -1.97 -5.10 27.38
CA GLN A 168 -3.06 -4.99 28.36
C GLN A 168 -4.40 -5.53 27.85
N TYR A 169 -4.39 -6.18 26.68
CA TYR A 169 -5.57 -6.73 26.02
C TYR A 169 -5.17 -7.96 25.18
N ASN A 170 -6.14 -8.59 24.52
CA ASN A 170 -5.91 -9.85 23.82
C ASN A 170 -5.00 -9.68 22.59
N CYS A 171 -3.71 -9.92 22.77
CA CYS A 171 -2.67 -9.84 21.74
C CYS A 171 -1.87 -11.14 21.73
N PRO A 172 -2.40 -12.23 21.14
CA PRO A 172 -1.67 -13.48 21.06
C PRO A 172 -0.47 -13.31 20.13
N ASN A 173 0.70 -13.83 20.51
CA ASN A 173 1.85 -14.06 19.60
C ASN A 173 2.20 -12.89 18.66
N VAL A 174 2.27 -11.66 19.17
CA VAL A 174 2.61 -10.49 18.35
C VAL A 174 4.01 -10.65 17.73
N PRO A 175 4.13 -10.68 16.39
CA PRO A 175 5.43 -10.90 15.75
C PRO A 175 6.32 -9.67 15.87
N THR A 176 7.64 -9.89 15.92
CA THR A 176 8.64 -8.85 15.73
C THR A 176 8.86 -8.67 14.23
N PRO A 177 8.73 -7.46 13.66
CA PRO A 177 8.97 -7.23 12.25
C PRO A 177 10.45 -7.41 11.90
N THR A 178 10.75 -7.68 10.64
CA THR A 178 12.12 -7.72 10.14
C THR A 178 12.78 -6.34 10.26
N LEU A 179 13.85 -6.22 11.06
CA LEU A 179 14.57 -4.96 11.27
C LEU A 179 15.79 -4.88 10.36
N THR A 180 15.65 -4.24 9.19
CA THR A 180 16.76 -3.99 8.24
C THR A 180 17.59 -2.75 8.59
N GLY A 181 17.04 -1.86 9.43
CA GLY A 181 17.57 -0.53 9.68
C GLY A 181 17.02 0.54 8.74
N GLU A 182 16.18 0.15 7.77
CA GLU A 182 15.45 1.07 6.89
C GLU A 182 14.05 1.35 7.46
N TYR A 183 13.58 2.59 7.33
CA TYR A 183 12.30 3.04 7.85
C TYR A 183 11.41 3.57 6.72
N SER A 184 10.11 3.52 6.95
CA SER A 184 9.10 4.04 6.03
C SER A 184 8.00 4.76 6.80
N LEU A 185 7.34 5.69 6.12
CA LEU A 185 6.04 6.20 6.51
C LEU A 185 4.94 5.30 5.95
N TYR A 186 3.87 5.15 6.72
CA TYR A 186 2.70 4.36 6.40
C TYR A 186 1.46 5.21 6.58
N HIS A 187 0.63 5.31 5.55
CA HIS A 187 -0.63 6.05 5.58
C HIS A 187 -1.80 5.08 5.46
N LEU A 188 -2.62 4.98 6.51
CA LEU A 188 -3.80 4.10 6.56
C LEU A 188 -5.06 4.93 6.28
N TYR A 189 -5.85 4.50 5.30
CA TYR A 189 -7.13 5.13 4.92
C TYR A 189 -8.27 4.15 5.18
N ALA A 190 -8.98 4.33 6.29
CA ALA A 190 -9.99 3.40 6.79
C ALA A 190 -11.43 3.80 6.48
N HIS A 191 -12.35 2.90 6.83
CA HIS A 191 -13.80 3.05 6.74
C HIS A 191 -14.32 3.34 5.32
N GLN A 192 -13.62 2.87 4.30
CA GLN A 192 -14.01 3.11 2.91
C GLN A 192 -15.36 2.47 2.57
N GLN A 193 -16.03 3.00 1.55
CA GLN A 193 -17.36 2.51 1.15
C GLN A 193 -17.32 1.08 0.60
N VAL A 194 -16.23 0.73 -0.09
CA VAL A 194 -15.99 -0.57 -0.71
C VAL A 194 -14.53 -0.94 -0.55
N ARG A 195 -14.23 -2.23 -0.75
CA ARG A 195 -12.84 -2.72 -0.76
C ARG A 195 -12.01 -1.99 -1.83
N PRO A 196 -10.84 -1.43 -1.47
CA PRO A 196 -9.92 -0.84 -2.42
C PRO A 196 -9.55 -1.83 -3.53
N ALA A 197 -9.60 -1.36 -4.78
CA ALA A 197 -9.40 -2.16 -5.99
C ALA A 197 -7.95 -2.09 -6.49
N PHE A 198 -7.00 -2.33 -5.58
CA PHE A 198 -5.55 -2.29 -5.82
C PHE A 198 -4.91 -3.66 -5.60
N GLU A 199 -3.68 -3.82 -6.09
CA GLU A 199 -2.83 -4.97 -5.78
C GLU A 199 -1.73 -4.60 -4.77
N LEU A 200 -1.29 -5.57 -3.96
CA LEU A 200 -0.16 -5.37 -3.04
C LEU A 200 1.12 -5.07 -3.85
N GLY A 201 1.88 -4.06 -3.41
CA GLY A 201 3.08 -3.57 -4.09
C GLY A 201 2.80 -2.69 -5.30
N GLU A 202 1.53 -2.38 -5.62
CA GLU A 202 1.20 -1.43 -6.68
C GLU A 202 1.71 -0.03 -6.33
N GLU A 203 2.34 0.65 -7.29
CA GLU A 203 2.82 2.02 -7.14
C GLU A 203 1.65 3.00 -7.11
N ILE A 204 1.71 3.93 -6.17
CA ILE A 204 0.72 4.97 -5.94
C ILE A 204 1.42 6.32 -6.07
N VAL A 205 0.79 7.23 -6.82
CA VAL A 205 1.25 8.63 -6.89
C VAL A 205 0.41 9.51 -5.98
N CYS A 206 1.01 10.59 -5.46
CA CYS A 206 0.31 11.62 -4.72
C CYS A 206 -0.94 12.11 -5.48
N GLY A 207 -2.07 12.18 -4.79
CA GLY A 207 -3.35 12.61 -5.35
C GLY A 207 -4.10 11.54 -6.15
N GLN A 208 -3.58 10.31 -6.22
CA GLN A 208 -4.28 9.20 -6.86
C GLN A 208 -5.53 8.82 -6.07
N LEU A 209 -6.65 8.62 -6.78
CA LEU A 209 -7.92 8.16 -6.21
C LEU A 209 -7.76 6.76 -5.61
N LEU A 210 -8.02 6.64 -4.31
CA LEU A 210 -7.94 5.38 -3.55
C LEU A 210 -9.30 4.72 -3.35
N GLY A 211 -10.37 5.53 -3.32
CA GLY A 211 -11.73 5.06 -3.07
C GLY A 211 -12.65 6.20 -2.65
N ASN A 212 -13.69 5.87 -1.89
CA ASN A 212 -14.66 6.83 -1.39
C ASN A 212 -14.89 6.65 0.11
N VAL A 213 -15.17 7.76 0.79
CA VAL A 213 -15.55 7.77 2.21
C VAL A 213 -16.79 6.91 2.42
N GLY A 214 -16.72 5.98 3.37
CA GLY A 214 -17.81 5.08 3.71
C GLY A 214 -18.09 5.08 5.20
N ASN A 215 -18.58 3.94 5.67
CA ASN A 215 -18.89 3.69 7.08
C ASN A 215 -18.69 2.20 7.45
N SER A 216 -17.76 1.52 6.78
CA SER A 216 -17.43 0.10 7.03
C SER A 216 -16.66 -0.07 8.35
N GLY A 217 -16.57 -1.29 8.87
CA GLY A 217 -15.87 -1.59 10.12
C GLY A 217 -16.59 -0.99 11.33
N TRP A 218 -15.81 -0.52 12.31
CA TRP A 218 -16.33 0.12 13.51
C TRP A 218 -16.42 1.63 13.36
N SER A 219 -17.37 2.07 12.54
CA SER A 219 -17.63 3.49 12.31
C SER A 219 -19.05 3.87 12.70
N SER A 220 -19.18 4.85 13.61
CA SER A 220 -20.49 5.32 14.09
C SER A 220 -21.20 6.27 13.11
N THR A 221 -20.43 6.99 12.30
CA THR A 221 -20.89 7.92 11.26
C THR A 221 -19.88 7.99 10.12
N PRO A 222 -20.28 8.25 8.87
CA PRO A 222 -19.33 8.29 7.76
C PRO A 222 -18.21 9.31 7.98
N HIS A 223 -16.96 8.87 7.79
CA HIS A 223 -15.76 9.69 7.93
C HIS A 223 -14.57 9.02 7.24
N LEU A 224 -13.52 9.79 6.97
CA LEU A 224 -12.19 9.25 6.68
C LEU A 224 -11.41 9.18 8.00
N HIS A 225 -11.02 7.97 8.42
CA HIS A 225 -9.99 7.77 9.45
C HIS A 225 -8.63 7.66 8.76
N LEU A 226 -7.76 8.65 9.01
CA LEU A 226 -6.41 8.71 8.46
C LEU A 226 -5.37 8.53 9.57
N GLU A 227 -4.57 7.48 9.48
CA GLU A 227 -3.37 7.33 10.32
C GLU A 227 -2.12 7.61 9.49
N THR A 228 -1.13 8.26 10.11
CA THR A 228 0.26 8.23 9.64
C THR A 228 1.08 7.54 10.71
N ARG A 229 1.95 6.61 10.28
CA ARG A 229 2.88 5.92 11.16
C ARG A 229 4.26 5.82 10.57
N MET A 230 5.27 5.85 11.43
CA MET A 230 6.65 5.53 11.08
C MET A 230 7.02 4.17 11.65
N GLY A 231 7.67 3.33 10.84
CA GLY A 231 8.14 2.01 11.28
C GLY A 231 9.16 1.38 10.35
N PRO A 232 9.61 0.15 10.66
CA PRO A 232 10.51 -0.61 9.79
C PRO A 232 9.93 -0.72 8.37
N SER A 233 10.78 -0.59 7.36
CA SER A 233 10.38 -0.75 5.96
C SER A 233 10.04 -2.20 5.62
N GLY A 234 9.18 -2.38 4.62
CA GLY A 234 8.77 -3.69 4.13
C GLY A 234 7.76 -4.35 5.07
N MET A 235 6.66 -3.66 5.38
CA MET A 235 5.57 -4.21 6.18
C MET A 235 5.18 -5.63 5.72
N GLU A 236 5.15 -6.56 6.66
CA GLU A 236 4.78 -7.97 6.43
C GLU A 236 3.35 -8.27 6.92
N ILE A 237 2.62 -7.27 7.42
CA ILE A 237 1.22 -7.40 7.83
C ILE A 237 0.36 -7.67 6.58
N THR A 238 -0.40 -8.75 6.62
CA THR A 238 -1.27 -9.21 5.51
C THR A 238 -2.76 -9.04 5.80
N THR A 239 -3.13 -8.94 7.07
CA THR A 239 -4.51 -8.80 7.55
C THR A 239 -4.51 -8.25 8.97
N MET A 240 -5.57 -7.56 9.37
CA MET A 240 -5.79 -7.09 10.73
C MET A 240 -7.27 -7.16 11.07
N ALA A 241 -7.59 -7.64 12.27
CA ALA A 241 -8.92 -7.52 12.85
C ALA A 241 -8.82 -7.67 14.37
N HIS A 242 -9.73 -7.03 15.11
CA HIS A 242 -9.84 -7.17 16.55
C HIS A 242 -11.29 -7.03 17.01
N TYR A 243 -11.52 -7.19 18.31
CA TYR A 243 -12.80 -7.01 19.02
C TYR A 243 -13.96 -7.92 18.60
N GLU A 244 -13.77 -8.72 17.56
CA GLU A 244 -14.72 -9.73 17.13
C GLU A 244 -14.26 -11.12 17.53
N THR A 245 -15.21 -11.96 17.94
CA THR A 245 -14.93 -13.35 18.33
C THR A 245 -14.56 -14.24 17.15
N THR A 246 -14.77 -13.76 15.92
CA THR A 246 -14.40 -14.42 14.67
C THR A 246 -13.01 -14.05 14.17
N ALA A 247 -12.33 -13.07 14.78
CA ALA A 247 -10.99 -12.69 14.39
C ALA A 247 -10.01 -13.87 14.59
N SER A 248 -9.21 -14.15 13.56
CA SER A 248 -8.17 -15.16 13.63
C SER A 248 -7.04 -14.71 14.57
N GLU A 249 -6.22 -15.67 15.02
CA GLU A 249 -5.03 -15.34 15.81
C GLU A 249 -4.10 -14.39 15.04
N GLU A 250 -3.82 -14.67 13.76
CA GLU A 250 -3.03 -13.80 12.88
C GLU A 250 -3.60 -12.37 12.80
N GLN A 251 -4.92 -12.23 12.65
CA GLN A 251 -5.58 -10.92 12.63
C GLN A 251 -5.37 -10.15 13.93
N LEU A 252 -5.53 -10.82 15.08
CA LEU A 252 -5.32 -10.22 16.40
C LEU A 252 -3.85 -9.83 16.61
N SER A 253 -2.91 -10.73 16.28
CA SER A 253 -1.47 -10.51 16.39
C SER A 253 -1.02 -9.33 15.55
N ASN A 254 -1.44 -9.28 14.28
CA ASN A 254 -1.09 -8.20 13.35
C ASN A 254 -1.73 -6.88 13.74
N TYR A 255 -2.99 -6.90 14.21
CA TYR A 255 -3.62 -5.72 14.76
C TYR A 255 -2.81 -5.17 15.93
N CYS A 256 -2.36 -6.01 16.88
CA CYS A 256 -1.52 -5.55 17.98
C CYS A 256 -0.14 -5.08 17.52
N LEU A 257 0.47 -5.74 16.52
CA LEU A 257 1.71 -5.29 15.88
C LEU A 257 1.55 -3.86 15.35
N TRP A 258 0.52 -3.60 14.54
CA TRP A 258 0.25 -2.26 14.03
C TRP A 258 -0.10 -1.27 15.14
N ARG A 259 -1.09 -1.61 15.96
CA ARG A 259 -1.81 -0.67 16.82
C ARG A 259 -1.04 -0.27 18.08
N SER A 260 -0.33 -1.21 18.70
CA SER A 260 0.16 -1.04 20.08
C SER A 260 1.56 -1.55 20.36
N SER A 261 2.21 -2.25 19.43
CA SER A 261 3.56 -2.81 19.66
C SER A 261 4.68 -1.78 19.83
N GLY A 262 4.47 -0.55 19.34
CA GLY A 262 5.50 0.48 19.26
C GLY A 262 6.44 0.37 18.05
N TYR A 263 6.36 -0.69 17.22
CA TYR A 263 7.14 -0.76 15.98
C TYR A 263 6.62 0.18 14.89
N TYR A 264 5.31 0.41 14.85
CA TYR A 264 4.67 1.39 13.98
C TYR A 264 4.18 2.56 14.84
N GLN A 265 5.05 3.54 15.02
CA GLN A 265 4.84 4.70 15.88
C GLN A 265 3.99 5.74 15.17
N ILE A 266 3.10 6.36 15.93
CA ILE A 266 2.16 7.35 15.40
C ILE A 266 2.94 8.61 15.04
N VAL A 267 2.58 9.20 13.92
CA VAL A 267 3.02 10.53 13.48
C VAL A 267 1.75 11.32 13.23
N ASP A 268 1.67 12.56 13.70
CA ASP A 268 0.51 13.40 13.38
C ASP A 268 0.48 13.67 11.87
N PRO A 269 -0.60 13.30 11.14
CA PRO A 269 -0.69 13.61 9.71
C PRO A 269 -0.53 15.11 9.40
N PHE A 270 -0.82 16.02 10.34
CA PHE A 270 -0.58 17.44 10.14
C PHE A 270 0.91 17.80 10.03
N GLU A 271 1.82 17.07 10.67
CA GLU A 271 3.27 17.29 10.48
C GLU A 271 3.68 17.04 9.02
N ILE A 272 3.03 16.08 8.36
CA ILE A 272 3.25 15.78 6.94
C ILE A 272 2.64 16.87 6.05
N PHE A 273 1.42 17.32 6.36
CA PHE A 273 0.76 18.39 5.61
C PHE A 273 1.50 19.72 5.69
N GLU A 274 2.15 20.01 6.83
CA GLU A 274 2.94 21.22 7.05
C GLU A 274 4.37 21.13 6.50
N ALA A 275 4.85 19.93 6.13
CA ALA A 275 6.16 19.73 5.53
C ALA A 275 6.26 20.21 4.06
N VAL A 276 5.17 20.75 3.50
CA VAL A 276 5.14 21.36 2.17
C VAL A 276 5.76 22.77 2.23
N PRO A 277 6.73 23.12 1.35
CA PRO A 277 7.29 24.47 1.29
C PRO A 277 6.29 25.55 0.83
#